data_AF-A0A816H9B0-F1
#
_entry.id   AF-A0A816H9B0-F1
#
_cell.length_a   1.000
_cell.length_b   1.000
_cell.length_c   1.000
_cell.angle_alpha   90.00
_cell.angle_beta   90.00
_cell.angle_gamma   90.00
#
_symmetry.space_group_name_H-M   'P 1'
#
loop_
_entity.id
_entity.type
_entity.pdbx_description
1 polymer ?
#
loop_
_entity_poly.entity_id
_entity_poly.type
_entity_poly.pdbx_seq_one_letter_code
_entity_poly.pdbx_strand_id
1 'polypeptide(L)'
;EAMGIVQHHDAISGTEKQHVADDYIQRLSYGIDIAENVINNAYTKLLPKENKLSMTPTQFLCQYLNISECLPIEEQKEFTLTLWNPTIHPVIHHVRVPITKEYLIRDPMGSIVSAEYLPISNMTQNIPGRNSSAQNQYIFTTQLPALGFSTYYFEAKNSKKEKTEKEKLRKETCHLENENLRVEFDDQGNLREIINLKKHISVRFTTQGFYWYSSFAGNNSAEEFQASGAYVFRPLTSEVRPVSTT
;
A
#
# COMPACT_ATOMS: atom_id res chain seq x y z
N GLU A 1 13.29 5.10 -20.43
CA GLU A 1 12.45 5.36 -21.62
C GLU A 1 10.96 5.32 -21.29
N ALA A 2 10.39 4.18 -20.88
CA ALA A 2 8.96 4.04 -20.59
C ALA A 2 8.38 5.16 -19.69
N MET A 3 9.06 5.45 -18.57
CA MET A 3 8.68 6.56 -17.67
C MET A 3 8.63 7.93 -18.36
N GLY A 4 9.47 8.18 -19.37
CA GLY A 4 9.47 9.42 -20.15
C GLY A 4 8.33 9.47 -21.16
N ILE A 5 8.01 8.34 -21.81
CA ILE A 5 6.88 8.22 -22.74
C ILE A 5 5.58 8.55 -22.01
N VAL A 6 5.37 8.01 -20.80
CA VAL A 6 4.11 8.24 -20.07
C VAL A 6 3.96 9.66 -19.53
N GLN A 7 4.98 10.52 -19.64
CA GLN A 7 4.83 11.97 -19.41
C GLN A 7 4.21 12.69 -20.62
N HIS A 8 3.94 11.99 -21.71
CA HIS A 8 3.16 12.52 -22.81
C HIS A 8 1.79 13.01 -22.31
N HIS A 9 1.31 14.11 -22.88
CA HIS A 9 0.06 14.75 -22.49
C HIS A 9 -1.19 13.93 -22.86
N ASP A 10 -1.03 12.83 -23.59
CA ASP A 10 -2.04 11.78 -23.81
C ASP A 10 -1.62 10.43 -23.21
N ALA A 11 -0.93 10.42 -22.07
CA ALA A 11 -0.60 9.18 -21.37
C ALA A 11 -0.98 9.30 -19.90
N ILE A 12 -0.22 10.06 -19.11
CA ILE A 12 -0.57 10.27 -17.69
C ILE A 12 -1.92 10.99 -17.50
N SER A 13 -2.40 11.69 -18.52
CA SER A 13 -3.71 12.34 -18.55
C SER A 13 -4.88 11.35 -18.74
N GLY A 14 -4.63 10.14 -19.25
CA GLY A 14 -5.66 9.14 -19.57
C GLY A 14 -6.55 9.53 -20.75
N THR A 15 -6.02 10.29 -21.71
CA THR A 15 -6.76 10.81 -22.87
C THR A 15 -6.51 10.05 -24.18
N GLU A 16 -5.75 8.97 -24.11
CA GLU A 16 -5.49 8.00 -25.18
C GLU A 16 -6.63 6.99 -25.38
N LYS A 17 -6.50 6.15 -26.42
CA LYS A 17 -7.38 4.99 -26.61
C LYS A 17 -6.95 3.86 -25.67
N GLN A 18 -7.89 2.99 -25.29
CA GLN A 18 -7.63 1.86 -24.38
C GLN A 18 -6.43 1.01 -24.78
N HIS A 19 -6.31 0.61 -26.05
CA HIS A 19 -5.17 -0.22 -26.49
C HIS A 19 -3.81 0.50 -26.42
N VAL A 20 -3.80 1.83 -26.41
CA VAL A 20 -2.59 2.64 -26.20
C VAL A 20 -2.28 2.72 -24.71
N ALA A 21 -3.29 2.88 -23.85
CA ALA A 21 -3.13 2.77 -22.40
C ALA A 21 -2.55 1.40 -22.01
N ASP A 22 -3.05 0.32 -22.63
CA ASP A 22 -2.55 -1.04 -22.42
C ASP A 22 -1.07 -1.19 -22.84
N ASP A 23 -0.65 -0.57 -23.95
CA ASP A 23 0.76 -0.51 -24.39
C ASP A 23 1.63 0.28 -23.39
N TYR A 24 1.14 1.40 -22.85
CA TYR A 24 1.85 2.15 -21.81
C TYR A 24 2.03 1.31 -20.53
N ILE A 25 1.00 0.61 -20.08
CA ILE A 25 1.06 -0.30 -18.94
C ILE A 25 2.08 -1.41 -19.20
N GLN A 26 2.06 -2.03 -20.37
CA GLN A 26 3.02 -3.07 -20.73
C GLN A 26 4.47 -2.56 -20.70
N ARG A 27 4.74 -1.39 -21.27
CA ARG A 27 6.08 -0.77 -21.28
C ARG A 27 6.57 -0.43 -19.88
N LEU A 28 5.70 0.11 -19.03
CA LEU A 28 6.03 0.41 -17.63
C LEU A 28 6.34 -0.86 -16.85
N SER A 29 5.50 -1.88 -16.99
CA SER A 29 5.70 -3.20 -16.36
C SER A 29 7.07 -3.79 -16.74
N TYR A 30 7.37 -3.84 -18.05
CA TYR A 30 8.68 -4.28 -18.53
C TYR A 30 9.84 -3.41 -18.01
N GLY A 31 9.63 -2.10 -17.90
CA GLY A 31 10.60 -1.18 -17.31
C GLY A 31 10.89 -1.47 -15.84
N ILE A 32 9.87 -1.87 -15.06
CA ILE A 32 10.02 -2.28 -13.66
C ILE A 32 10.83 -3.59 -13.58
N ASP A 33 10.55 -4.57 -14.43
CA ASP A 33 11.31 -5.83 -14.47
C ASP A 33 12.80 -5.60 -14.76
N ILE A 34 13.12 -4.68 -15.68
CA ILE A 34 14.50 -4.26 -15.93
C ILE A 34 15.09 -3.56 -14.70
N ALA A 35 14.34 -2.68 -14.04
CA ALA A 35 14.81 -1.97 -12.85
C ALA A 35 15.10 -2.93 -11.68
N GLU A 36 14.29 -3.97 -11.50
CA GLU A 36 14.52 -5.02 -10.49
C GLU A 36 15.88 -5.71 -10.70
N ASN A 37 16.28 -5.98 -11.95
CA ASN A 37 17.61 -6.52 -12.26
C ASN A 37 18.74 -5.55 -11.88
N VAL A 38 18.55 -4.24 -12.10
CA VAL A 38 19.52 -3.21 -11.70
C VAL A 38 19.66 -3.15 -10.17
N ILE A 39 18.53 -3.20 -9.45
CA ILE A 39 18.50 -3.25 -7.98
C ILE A 39 19.26 -4.48 -7.47
N ASN A 40 19.00 -5.66 -8.05
CA ASN A 40 19.72 -6.89 -7.72
C ASN A 40 21.24 -6.74 -7.95
N ASN A 41 21.65 -6.24 -9.11
CA ASN A 41 23.06 -5.98 -9.42
C ASN A 41 23.72 -5.02 -8.43
N ALA A 42 23.01 -3.99 -7.98
CA ALA A 42 23.50 -3.08 -6.94
C ALA A 42 23.69 -3.83 -5.61
N TYR A 43 22.72 -4.64 -5.18
CA TYR A 43 22.81 -5.41 -3.94
C TYR A 43 23.93 -6.45 -3.96
N THR A 44 24.31 -7.03 -5.11
CA THR A 44 25.48 -7.91 -5.19
C THR A 44 26.80 -7.22 -4.78
N LYS A 45 26.85 -5.89 -4.85
CA LYS A 45 28.00 -5.06 -4.48
C LYS A 45 27.86 -4.45 -3.10
N LEU A 46 26.64 -4.11 -2.69
CA LEU A 46 26.35 -3.37 -1.46
C LEU A 46 26.09 -4.26 -0.26
N LEU A 47 25.51 -5.46 -0.45
CA LEU A 47 25.23 -6.35 0.67
C LEU A 47 26.53 -6.95 1.22
N PRO A 48 26.67 -7.03 2.57
CA PRO A 48 27.82 -7.66 3.18
C PRO A 48 27.96 -9.12 2.72
N LYS A 49 29.19 -9.53 2.41
CA LYS A 49 29.51 -10.92 2.11
C LYS A 49 30.38 -11.45 3.23
N GLU A 50 29.93 -12.50 3.91
CA GLU A 50 30.75 -13.19 4.91
C GLU A 50 32.05 -13.71 4.27
N ASN A 51 31.92 -14.32 3.08
CA ASN A 51 33.05 -14.84 2.32
C ASN A 51 32.92 -14.44 0.84
N LYS A 52 34.04 -14.38 0.10
CA LYS A 52 34.03 -14.07 -1.36
C LYS A 52 33.20 -15.05 -2.20
N LEU A 53 32.94 -16.24 -1.66
CA LEU A 53 32.13 -17.31 -2.29
C LEU A 53 30.64 -17.22 -1.95
N SER A 54 30.24 -16.42 -0.96
CA SER A 54 28.84 -16.29 -0.55
C SER A 54 28.05 -15.57 -1.65
N MET A 55 27.03 -16.25 -2.17
CA MET A 55 26.12 -15.66 -3.14
C MET A 55 25.15 -14.70 -2.44
N THR A 56 24.99 -13.51 -3.00
CA THR A 56 23.98 -12.57 -2.54
C THR A 56 22.59 -13.12 -2.91
N PRO A 57 21.62 -13.17 -1.98
CA PRO A 57 20.27 -13.63 -2.28
C PRO A 57 19.63 -12.74 -3.35
N THR A 58 18.97 -13.36 -4.33
CA THR A 58 18.14 -12.65 -5.29
C THR A 58 17.00 -11.95 -4.56
N GLN A 59 16.83 -10.67 -4.81
CA GLN A 59 15.74 -9.85 -4.29
C GLN A 59 14.60 -9.85 -5.30
N PHE A 60 13.37 -9.93 -4.80
CA PHE A 60 12.13 -9.81 -5.58
C PHE A 60 11.31 -8.63 -5.05
N LEU A 61 10.70 -7.84 -5.93
CA LEU A 61 9.82 -6.76 -5.50
C LEU A 61 8.39 -7.27 -5.27
N CYS A 62 7.86 -7.05 -4.07
CA CYS A 62 6.43 -7.27 -3.79
C CYS A 62 5.59 -6.11 -4.37
N GLN A 63 5.25 -6.16 -5.66
CA GLN A 63 4.54 -5.06 -6.33
C GLN A 63 3.04 -4.97 -5.97
N TYR A 64 2.47 -5.99 -5.34
CA TYR A 64 1.03 -6.12 -5.02
C TYR A 64 0.70 -5.94 -3.52
N LEU A 65 1.55 -5.23 -2.77
CA LEU A 65 1.31 -4.99 -1.33
C LEU A 65 0.06 -4.14 -1.06
N ASN A 66 -0.44 -3.38 -2.03
CA ASN A 66 -1.69 -2.62 -1.95
C ASN A 66 -2.93 -3.53 -1.78
N ILE A 67 -2.88 -4.75 -2.32
CA ILE A 67 -3.92 -5.78 -2.16
C ILE A 67 -3.49 -6.87 -1.17
N SER A 68 -2.51 -6.57 -0.31
CA SER A 68 -1.93 -7.49 0.67
C SER A 68 -1.48 -8.81 0.05
N GLU A 69 -0.74 -8.74 -1.05
CA GLU A 69 -0.17 -9.89 -1.78
C GLU A 69 1.34 -9.73 -1.95
N CYS A 70 2.08 -10.81 -1.67
CA CYS A 70 3.48 -10.95 -2.09
C CYS A 70 3.84 -12.42 -2.29
N LEU A 71 3.66 -12.92 -3.52
CA LEU A 71 3.88 -14.32 -3.88
C LEU A 71 5.28 -14.87 -3.53
N PRO A 72 6.40 -14.13 -3.72
CA PRO A 72 7.73 -14.64 -3.41
C PRO A 72 7.94 -15.17 -1.99
N ILE A 73 7.16 -14.69 -1.01
CA ILE A 73 7.32 -15.06 0.42
C ILE A 73 6.28 -16.09 0.91
N GLU A 74 5.18 -16.30 0.19
CA GLU A 74 4.03 -17.08 0.68
C GLU A 74 4.37 -18.55 0.98
N GLU A 75 5.21 -19.16 0.16
CA GLU A 75 5.59 -20.57 0.30
C GLU A 75 6.83 -20.77 1.17
N GLN A 76 7.57 -19.70 1.48
CA GLN A 76 8.88 -19.78 2.11
C GLN A 76 8.77 -20.10 3.61
N LYS A 77 9.71 -20.93 4.11
CA LYS A 77 9.89 -21.13 5.55
C LYS A 77 10.78 -20.06 6.17
N GLU A 78 11.71 -19.55 5.39
CA GLU A 78 12.65 -18.51 5.79
C GLU A 78 12.81 -17.54 4.64
N PHE A 79 12.83 -16.24 4.93
CA PHE A 79 13.11 -15.21 3.92
C PHE A 79 13.70 -13.96 4.56
N THR A 80 14.31 -13.12 3.73
CA THR A 80 14.82 -11.82 4.15
C THR A 80 13.98 -10.70 3.54
N LEU A 81 13.69 -9.68 4.33
CA LEU A 81 13.05 -8.46 3.87
C LEU A 81 14.06 -7.31 3.93
N THR A 82 14.49 -6.83 2.77
CA THR A 82 15.38 -5.67 2.66
C THR A 82 14.56 -4.41 2.41
N LEU A 83 14.65 -3.44 3.32
CA LEU A 83 13.94 -2.17 3.24
C LEU A 83 14.92 -1.07 2.87
N TRP A 84 14.68 -0.38 1.76
CA TRP A 84 15.52 0.72 1.28
C TRP A 84 14.83 2.07 1.50
N ASN A 85 15.57 3.01 2.07
CA ASN A 85 15.16 4.40 2.19
C ASN A 85 15.88 5.23 1.11
N PRO A 86 15.16 5.71 0.08
CA PRO A 86 15.74 6.53 -0.97
C PRO A 86 15.94 7.99 -0.57
N THR A 87 15.58 8.41 0.64
CA THR A 87 15.66 9.80 1.08
C THR A 87 16.97 10.11 1.81
N ILE A 88 17.38 11.38 1.82
CA ILE A 88 18.61 11.86 2.46
C ILE A 88 18.54 11.96 3.99
N HIS A 89 17.41 11.59 4.59
CA HIS A 89 17.20 11.64 6.04
C HIS A 89 16.74 10.27 6.56
N PRO A 90 17.05 9.93 7.82
CA PRO A 90 16.47 8.75 8.44
C PRO A 90 14.93 8.83 8.48
N VAL A 91 14.25 7.71 8.22
CA VAL A 91 12.78 7.65 8.18
C VAL A 91 12.29 6.57 9.14
N ILE A 92 11.31 6.93 9.98
CA ILE A 92 10.50 5.96 10.72
C ILE A 92 9.43 5.44 9.76
N HIS A 93 9.36 4.13 9.58
CA HIS A 93 8.45 3.50 8.64
C HIS A 93 7.66 2.37 9.30
N HIS A 94 6.36 2.29 9.00
CA HIS A 94 5.49 1.18 9.41
C HIS A 94 5.43 0.15 8.29
N VAL A 95 6.13 -0.95 8.50
CA VAL A 95 6.24 -2.06 7.54
C VAL A 95 5.00 -2.93 7.67
N ARG A 96 4.41 -3.29 6.53
CA ARG A 96 3.30 -4.24 6.45
C ARG A 96 3.71 -5.42 5.57
N VAL A 97 3.61 -6.63 6.09
CA VAL A 97 4.01 -7.85 5.38
C VAL A 97 2.86 -8.86 5.39
N PRO A 98 2.24 -9.20 4.24
CA PRO A 98 1.24 -10.26 4.17
C PRO A 98 1.90 -11.62 4.43
N ILE A 99 1.26 -12.48 5.21
CA ILE A 99 1.84 -13.73 5.67
C ILE A 99 0.83 -14.89 5.58
N THR A 100 1.36 -16.08 5.30
CA THR A 100 0.63 -17.35 5.26
C THR A 100 0.87 -18.19 6.52
N LYS A 101 1.93 -17.88 7.26
CA LYS A 101 2.39 -18.57 8.46
C LYS A 101 2.84 -17.52 9.48
N GLU A 102 3.01 -17.94 10.73
CA GLU A 102 3.68 -17.09 11.71
C GLU A 102 5.20 -17.20 11.60
N TYR A 103 5.87 -16.07 11.75
CA TYR A 103 7.33 -15.97 11.66
C TYR A 103 7.89 -15.32 12.93
N LEU A 104 9.07 -15.76 13.35
CA LEU A 104 9.95 -15.01 14.22
C LEU A 104 10.69 -13.98 13.35
N ILE A 105 10.63 -12.72 13.73
CA ILE A 105 11.27 -11.62 13.00
C ILE A 105 12.50 -11.17 13.77
N ARG A 106 13.66 -11.12 13.11
CA ARG A 106 14.90 -10.57 13.64
C ARG A 106 15.33 -9.34 12.86
N ASP A 107 15.85 -8.35 13.58
CA ASP A 107 16.44 -7.14 13.01
C ASP A 107 17.88 -7.40 12.50
N PRO A 108 18.54 -6.41 11.86
CA PRO A 108 19.92 -6.55 11.40
C PRO A 108 20.94 -6.86 12.50
N MET A 109 20.62 -6.60 13.78
CA MET A 109 21.47 -6.89 14.93
C MET A 109 21.17 -8.28 15.55
N GLY A 110 20.21 -9.03 15.00
CA GLY A 110 19.78 -10.34 15.49
C GLY A 110 18.73 -10.28 16.61
N SER A 111 18.28 -9.09 17.01
CA SER A 111 17.29 -8.90 18.06
C SER A 111 15.87 -9.21 17.55
N ILE A 112 15.02 -9.74 18.44
CA ILE A 112 13.64 -10.07 18.10
C ILE A 112 12.83 -8.78 17.94
N VAL A 113 12.16 -8.63 16.80
CA VAL A 113 11.27 -7.51 16.51
C VAL A 113 9.86 -7.81 17.04
N SER A 114 9.31 -6.90 17.84
CA SER A 114 7.90 -6.94 18.21
C SER A 114 7.06 -6.48 17.02
N ALA A 115 6.15 -7.34 16.56
CA ALA A 115 5.26 -7.06 15.45
C ALA A 115 3.81 -7.40 15.84
N GLU A 116 2.89 -6.54 15.41
CA GLU A 116 1.46 -6.76 15.55
C GLU A 116 1.00 -7.73 14.46
N TYR A 117 0.18 -8.71 14.83
CA TYR A 117 -0.37 -9.71 13.92
C TYR A 117 -1.85 -9.41 13.71
N LEU A 118 -2.21 -9.00 12.50
CA LEU A 118 -3.57 -8.57 12.19
C LEU A 118 -4.18 -9.37 11.03
N PRO A 119 -5.48 -9.72 11.09
CA PRO A 119 -6.17 -10.30 9.96
C PRO A 119 -6.28 -9.28 8.82
N ILE A 120 -6.09 -9.75 7.58
CA ILE A 120 -6.38 -8.97 6.38
C ILE A 120 -7.90 -8.86 6.25
N SER A 121 -8.42 -7.66 5.94
CA SER A 121 -9.87 -7.44 5.86
C SER A 121 -10.53 -8.31 4.79
N ASN A 122 -11.79 -8.71 5.00
CA ASN A 122 -12.56 -9.46 4.01
C ASN A 122 -12.68 -8.69 2.68
N MET A 123 -12.79 -7.35 2.73
CA MET A 123 -12.82 -6.52 1.52
C MET A 123 -11.53 -6.68 0.71
N THR A 124 -10.36 -6.62 1.37
CA THR A 124 -9.06 -6.81 0.72
C THR A 124 -8.88 -8.22 0.19
N GLN A 125 -9.28 -9.25 0.95
CA GLN A 125 -9.19 -10.64 0.51
C GLN A 125 -10.02 -10.93 -0.76
N ASN A 126 -11.12 -10.19 -0.95
CA ASN A 126 -12.04 -10.35 -2.06
C ASN A 126 -11.78 -9.39 -3.24
N ILE A 127 -10.66 -8.64 -3.24
CA ILE A 127 -10.33 -7.76 -4.37
C ILE A 127 -10.16 -8.62 -5.64
N PRO A 128 -10.87 -8.32 -6.75
CA PRO A 128 -10.69 -9.03 -8.01
C PRO A 128 -9.23 -8.97 -8.50
N GLY A 129 -8.70 -10.11 -8.93
CA GLY A 129 -7.32 -10.23 -9.40
C GLY A 129 -6.29 -10.52 -8.30
N ARG A 130 -6.67 -10.46 -7.02
CA ARG A 130 -5.82 -10.94 -5.92
C ARG A 130 -5.67 -12.46 -5.98
N ASN A 131 -4.43 -12.95 -5.99
CA ASN A 131 -4.08 -14.36 -6.07
C ASN A 131 -3.17 -14.79 -4.90
N SER A 132 -3.57 -14.45 -3.68
CA SER A 132 -2.77 -14.65 -2.48
C SER A 132 -3.49 -15.49 -1.43
N SER A 133 -2.76 -16.43 -0.83
CA SER A 133 -3.22 -17.25 0.28
C SER A 133 -3.03 -16.59 1.65
N ALA A 134 -2.39 -15.41 1.70
CA ALA A 134 -2.19 -14.68 2.93
C ALA A 134 -3.53 -14.22 3.52
N GLN A 135 -3.76 -14.57 4.79
CA GLN A 135 -4.97 -14.18 5.55
C GLN A 135 -4.67 -13.18 6.66
N ASN A 136 -3.39 -13.03 7.01
CA ASN A 136 -2.94 -12.16 8.07
C ASN A 136 -1.74 -11.35 7.57
N GLN A 137 -1.38 -10.34 8.33
CA GLN A 137 -0.23 -9.50 8.06
C GLN A 137 0.50 -9.13 9.35
N TYR A 138 1.82 -8.97 9.26
CA TYR A 138 2.58 -8.31 10.30
C TYR A 138 2.60 -6.80 10.08
N ILE A 139 2.48 -6.04 11.17
CA ILE A 139 2.77 -4.61 11.20
C ILE A 139 3.85 -4.35 12.25
N PHE A 140 4.96 -3.74 11.85
CA PHE A 140 6.00 -3.33 12.79
C PHE A 140 6.64 -2.02 12.35
N THR A 141 7.26 -1.33 13.30
CA THR A 141 7.90 -0.03 13.06
C THR A 141 9.41 -0.21 13.00
N THR A 142 10.06 0.42 12.03
CA THR A 142 11.52 0.44 11.87
C THR A 142 12.01 1.86 11.63
N GLN A 143 13.26 2.13 12.01
CA GLN A 143 13.98 3.32 11.58
C GLN A 143 14.98 2.94 10.49
N LEU A 144 14.81 3.50 9.29
CA LEU A 144 15.71 3.27 8.17
C LEU A 144 16.75 4.40 8.08
N PRO A 145 18.03 4.08 7.81
CA PRO A 145 19.08 5.08 7.64
C PRO A 145 18.85 5.93 6.38
N ALA A 146 19.44 7.13 6.34
CA ALA A 146 19.44 7.97 5.14
C ALA A 146 20.19 7.29 3.98
N LEU A 147 19.61 7.33 2.77
CA LEU A 147 20.15 6.71 1.54
C LEU A 147 20.67 5.27 1.75
N GLY A 148 20.01 4.52 2.62
CA GLY A 148 20.50 3.23 3.08
C GLY A 148 19.39 2.20 3.20
N PHE A 149 19.76 1.00 3.61
CA PHE A 149 18.83 -0.12 3.75
C PHE A 149 19.04 -0.86 5.07
N SER A 150 18.03 -1.63 5.46
CA SER A 150 18.08 -2.53 6.61
C SER A 150 17.42 -3.86 6.24
N THR A 151 18.04 -4.97 6.63
CA THR A 151 17.58 -6.32 6.31
C THR A 151 17.03 -7.01 7.54
N TYR A 152 15.79 -7.46 7.44
CA TYR A 152 15.08 -8.22 8.46
C TYR A 152 15.01 -9.69 8.06
N TYR A 153 15.05 -10.58 9.05
CA TYR A 153 15.09 -12.03 8.84
C TYR A 153 13.81 -12.64 9.41
N PHE A 154 13.13 -13.43 8.58
CA PHE A 154 11.89 -14.11 8.92
C PHE A 154 12.15 -15.60 8.97
N GLU A 155 11.83 -16.23 10.10
CA GLU A 155 11.97 -17.69 10.30
C GLU A 155 10.63 -18.25 10.76
N ALA A 156 10.07 -19.21 10.02
CA ALA A 156 8.75 -19.77 10.34
C ALA A 156 8.76 -20.39 11.74
N LYS A 157 7.77 -20.02 12.56
CA LYS A 157 7.59 -20.64 13.88
C LYS A 157 7.10 -22.08 13.71
N ASN A 158 7.72 -23.01 14.42
CA ASN A 158 7.17 -24.35 14.57
C ASN A 158 5.91 -24.27 15.45
N SER A 159 4.74 -24.29 14.82
CA SER A 159 3.46 -24.10 15.51
C SER A 159 3.16 -25.26 16.46
N LYS A 160 3.34 -25.06 17.77
CA LYS A 160 2.29 -25.49 18.69
C LYS A 160 1.16 -24.47 18.51
N LYS A 161 -0.05 -24.94 18.22
CA LYS A 161 -1.25 -24.08 18.14
C LYS A 161 -1.48 -23.44 19.50
N GLU A 162 -0.81 -22.34 19.79
CA GLU A 162 -1.26 -21.44 20.83
C GLU A 162 -2.56 -20.84 20.32
N LYS A 163 -3.63 -21.03 21.10
CA LYS A 163 -4.93 -20.46 20.79
C LYS A 163 -4.76 -18.95 20.80
N THR A 164 -4.80 -18.32 19.64
CA THR A 164 -5.01 -16.89 19.54
C THR A 164 -6.31 -16.60 20.29
N GLU A 165 -6.21 -15.94 21.44
CA GLU A 165 -7.38 -15.37 22.08
C GLU A 165 -7.99 -14.43 21.05
N LYS A 166 -9.18 -14.78 20.56
CA LYS A 166 -9.99 -13.81 19.81
C LYS A 166 -10.20 -12.66 20.77
N GLU A 167 -9.53 -11.54 20.55
CA GLU A 167 -9.86 -10.31 21.24
C GLU A 167 -11.37 -10.12 21.07
N LYS A 168 -12.09 -10.19 22.19
CA LYS A 168 -13.48 -9.76 22.23
C LYS A 168 -13.46 -8.33 21.72
N LEU A 169 -14.22 -8.06 20.66
CA LEU A 169 -14.47 -6.72 20.15
C LEU A 169 -14.74 -5.83 21.37
N ARG A 170 -13.75 -5.03 21.78
CA ARG A 170 -13.93 -4.07 22.85
C ARG A 170 -14.97 -3.09 22.33
N LYS A 171 -16.00 -2.85 23.15
CA LYS A 171 -17.05 -1.86 22.89
C LYS A 171 -16.44 -0.62 22.24
N GLU A 172 -17.00 -0.27 21.09
CA GLU A 172 -16.52 0.72 20.13
C GLU A 172 -16.05 1.99 20.84
N THR A 173 -14.74 2.19 20.86
CA THR A 173 -14.23 3.54 21.08
C THR A 173 -14.45 4.26 19.76
N CYS A 174 -15.38 5.22 19.73
CA CYS A 174 -15.62 6.07 18.55
C CYS A 174 -14.46 7.04 18.29
N HIS A 175 -13.27 6.75 18.79
CA HIS A 175 -12.08 7.56 18.58
C HIS A 175 -10.81 6.71 18.61
N LEU A 176 -9.83 7.13 17.84
CA LEU A 176 -8.45 6.65 17.85
C LEU A 176 -7.56 7.75 18.42
N GLU A 177 -6.63 7.41 19.29
CA GLU A 177 -5.80 8.39 20.00
C GLU A 177 -4.35 7.89 20.16
N ASN A 178 -3.41 8.82 20.02
CA ASN A 178 -2.01 8.64 20.43
C ASN A 178 -1.53 9.90 21.17
N GLU A 179 -0.24 10.01 21.47
CA GLU A 179 0.34 11.13 22.22
C GLU A 179 0.29 12.49 21.50
N ASN A 180 -0.11 12.54 20.23
CA ASN A 180 -0.13 13.75 19.41
C ASN A 180 -1.53 14.12 18.89
N LEU A 181 -2.34 13.12 18.57
CA LEU A 181 -3.56 13.26 17.79
C LEU A 181 -4.68 12.39 18.38
N ARG A 182 -5.88 12.95 18.42
CA ARG A 182 -7.13 12.20 18.58
C ARG A 182 -7.99 12.38 17.35
N VAL A 183 -8.57 11.29 16.86
CA VAL A 183 -9.48 11.26 15.70
C VAL A 183 -10.77 10.63 16.16
N GLU A 184 -11.88 11.35 16.02
CA GLU A 184 -13.21 10.90 16.43
C GLU A 184 -14.08 10.58 15.20
N PHE A 185 -14.92 9.56 15.34
CA PHE A 185 -15.82 9.05 14.30
C PHE A 185 -17.28 9.14 14.77
N ASP A 186 -18.20 9.26 13.81
CA ASP A 186 -19.64 9.11 14.08
C ASP A 186 -20.06 7.62 14.13
N ASP A 187 -21.34 7.37 14.42
CA ASP A 187 -21.89 6.01 14.55
C ASP A 187 -21.91 5.25 13.20
N GLN A 188 -21.73 5.97 12.09
CA GLN A 188 -21.62 5.44 10.74
C GLN A 188 -20.16 5.18 10.33
N GLY A 189 -19.19 5.52 11.20
CA GLY A 189 -17.76 5.37 10.95
C GLY A 189 -17.14 6.50 10.12
N ASN A 190 -17.86 7.58 9.85
CA ASN A 190 -17.32 8.75 9.16
C ASN A 190 -16.48 9.61 10.12
N LEU A 191 -15.51 10.32 9.57
CA LEU A 191 -14.66 11.23 10.32
C LEU A 191 -15.48 12.42 10.87
N ARG A 192 -15.46 12.61 12.19
CA ARG A 192 -16.20 13.67 12.89
C ARG A 192 -15.30 14.81 13.37
N GLU A 193 -14.17 14.49 14.01
CA GLU A 193 -13.28 15.52 14.58
C GLU A 193 -11.83 15.04 14.56
N ILE A 194 -10.91 15.94 14.22
CA ILE A 194 -9.46 15.73 14.40
C ILE A 194 -8.98 16.74 15.43
N ILE A 195 -8.31 16.26 16.48
CA ILE A 195 -7.81 17.05 17.60
C ILE A 195 -6.30 16.89 17.68
N ASN A 196 -5.56 17.98 17.49
CA ASN A 196 -4.14 18.07 17.81
C ASN A 196 -3.99 18.31 19.32
N LEU A 197 -3.58 17.28 20.05
CA LEU A 197 -3.49 17.32 21.52
C LEU A 197 -2.37 18.25 22.01
N LYS A 198 -1.28 18.39 21.23
CA LYS A 198 -0.13 19.23 21.58
C LYS A 198 -0.39 20.72 21.42
N LYS A 199 -1.11 21.10 20.36
CA LYS A 199 -1.42 22.49 20.05
C LYS A 199 -2.79 22.93 20.57
N HIS A 200 -3.58 22.00 21.11
CA HIS A 200 -4.96 22.22 21.53
C HIS A 200 -5.83 22.81 20.41
N ILE A 201 -5.63 22.33 19.17
CA ILE A 201 -6.40 22.74 18.00
C ILE A 201 -7.31 21.58 17.61
N SER A 202 -8.60 21.84 17.40
CA SER A 202 -9.51 20.85 16.84
C SER A 202 -10.19 21.35 15.57
N VAL A 203 -10.47 20.40 14.67
CA VAL A 203 -11.19 20.63 13.41
C VAL A 203 -12.34 19.64 13.36
N ARG A 204 -13.57 20.17 13.35
CA ARG A 204 -14.80 19.40 13.25
C ARG A 204 -15.28 19.34 11.81
N PHE A 205 -15.77 18.16 11.43
CA PHE A 205 -16.37 17.88 10.14
C PHE A 205 -17.87 17.70 10.33
N THR A 206 -18.67 18.50 9.64
CA THR A 206 -20.14 18.36 9.64
C THR A 206 -20.61 17.26 8.71
N THR A 207 -19.87 17.00 7.62
CA THR A 207 -20.19 15.97 6.64
C THR A 207 -18.91 15.36 6.09
N GLN A 208 -18.85 14.03 6.08
CA GLN A 208 -17.91 13.26 5.27
C GLN A 208 -18.70 12.15 4.59
N GLY A 209 -18.48 11.99 3.29
CA GLY A 209 -19.22 11.01 2.51
C GLY A 209 -18.63 10.88 1.11
N PHE A 210 -19.03 9.81 0.44
CA PHE A 210 -18.64 9.54 -0.93
C PHE A 210 -19.81 9.88 -1.85
N TYR A 211 -19.54 10.69 -2.86
CA TYR A 211 -20.54 11.14 -3.83
C TYR A 211 -20.00 11.05 -5.26
N TRP A 212 -20.91 11.06 -6.23
CA TRP A 212 -20.59 11.07 -7.65
C TRP A 212 -21.52 12.01 -8.42
N TYR A 213 -21.04 12.51 -9.55
CA TYR A 213 -21.84 13.30 -10.50
C TYR A 213 -22.28 12.42 -11.67
N SER A 214 -23.54 12.53 -12.07
CA SER A 214 -23.99 11.92 -13.32
C SER A 214 -23.42 12.69 -14.50
N SER A 215 -22.79 11.99 -15.45
CA SER A 215 -22.20 12.60 -16.65
C SER A 215 -23.26 13.14 -17.60
N PHE A 216 -23.02 14.32 -18.21
CA PHE A 216 -23.88 14.83 -19.28
C PHE A 216 -23.70 14.01 -20.56
N ALA A 217 -24.76 13.33 -21.00
CA ALA A 217 -24.79 12.44 -22.16
C ALA A 217 -25.03 13.20 -23.48
N GLY A 218 -24.10 14.10 -23.82
CA GLY A 218 -24.11 14.83 -25.09
C GLY A 218 -23.69 13.98 -26.29
N ASN A 219 -23.92 14.48 -27.51
CA ASN A 219 -23.48 13.84 -28.76
C ASN A 219 -22.32 14.59 -29.45
N ASN A 220 -21.84 15.68 -28.85
CA ASN A 220 -20.78 16.54 -29.37
C ASN A 220 -21.08 17.17 -30.75
N SER A 221 -22.35 17.31 -31.15
CA SER A 221 -22.68 17.96 -32.44
C SER A 221 -22.53 19.48 -32.43
N ALA A 222 -22.58 20.10 -31.25
CA ALA A 222 -22.31 21.52 -31.00
C ALA A 222 -21.87 21.72 -29.54
N GLU A 223 -21.43 22.93 -29.18
CA GLU A 223 -20.90 23.27 -27.85
C GLU A 223 -21.93 22.99 -26.73
N GLU A 224 -23.20 23.32 -26.97
CA GLU A 224 -24.30 23.04 -26.05
C GLU A 224 -24.53 21.53 -25.83
N PHE A 225 -24.12 20.68 -26.78
CA PHE A 225 -24.22 19.22 -26.73
C PHE A 225 -22.90 18.51 -26.39
N GLN A 226 -21.88 19.23 -25.89
CA GLN A 226 -20.62 18.65 -25.42
C GLN A 226 -20.85 17.59 -24.32
N ALA A 227 -20.46 16.34 -24.54
CA ALA A 227 -20.54 15.30 -23.52
C ALA A 227 -19.42 15.43 -22.47
N SER A 228 -19.63 14.84 -21.30
CA SER A 228 -18.49 14.52 -20.41
C SER A 228 -17.71 13.34 -20.99
N GLY A 229 -16.39 13.32 -20.80
CA GLY A 229 -15.51 12.23 -21.25
C GLY A 229 -14.10 12.38 -20.68
N ALA A 230 -13.12 11.72 -21.31
CA ALA A 230 -11.73 11.71 -20.84
C ALA A 230 -11.13 13.12 -20.65
N TYR A 231 -11.48 14.06 -21.53
CA TYR A 231 -10.96 15.43 -21.48
C TYR A 231 -11.85 16.39 -20.67
N VAL A 232 -13.17 16.18 -20.70
CA VAL A 232 -14.14 17.18 -20.24
C VAL A 232 -14.95 16.61 -19.09
N PHE A 233 -14.89 17.29 -17.95
CA PHE A 233 -15.82 17.08 -16.84
C PHE A 233 -17.04 17.97 -17.01
N ARG A 234 -18.17 17.39 -17.43
CA ARG A 234 -19.46 18.08 -17.57
C ARG A 234 -20.55 17.28 -16.86
N PRO A 235 -20.88 17.60 -15.59
CA PRO A 235 -21.96 16.92 -14.91
C PRO A 235 -23.32 17.31 -15.51
N LEU A 236 -24.29 16.41 -15.44
CA LEU A 236 -25.66 16.59 -15.94
C LEU A 236 -26.39 17.70 -15.17
N THR A 237 -26.14 17.79 -13.87
CA THR A 237 -26.63 18.84 -12.97
C THR A 237 -25.53 19.18 -11.96
N SER A 238 -25.68 20.28 -11.23
CA SER A 238 -24.79 20.61 -10.11
C SER A 238 -25.05 19.77 -8.85
N GLU A 239 -25.96 18.79 -8.90
CA GLU A 239 -26.30 17.94 -7.78
C GLU A 239 -25.40 16.69 -7.72
N VAL A 240 -24.99 16.35 -6.51
CA VAL A 240 -24.20 15.15 -6.22
C VAL A 240 -25.09 14.01 -5.73
N ARG A 241 -24.73 12.77 -6.07
CA ARG A 241 -25.44 11.57 -5.62
C ARG A 241 -24.56 10.77 -4.66
N PRO A 242 -25.07 10.32 -3.51
CA PRO A 242 -24.26 9.51 -2.60
C PRO A 242 -23.93 8.15 -3.23
N VAL A 243 -22.73 7.64 -2.99
CA VAL A 243 -22.27 6.32 -3.46
C VAL A 243 -22.92 5.20 -2.64
N SER A 244 -23.09 5.41 -1.33
CA SER A 244 -23.85 4.53 -0.46
C SER A 244 -25.24 5.13 -0.25
N THR A 245 -26.27 4.46 -0.73
CA THR A 245 -27.61 4.59 -0.17
C THR A 245 -27.65 3.66 1.04
N THR A 246 -27.52 4.21 2.25
CA THR A 246 -27.99 3.49 3.45
C THR A 246 -29.47 3.14 3.30
#